data_AF-A0A3S0KLM0-F1
#
_entry.id   AF-A0A3S0KLM0-F1
#
_cell.length_a   1.000
_cell.length_b   1.000
_cell.length_c   1.000
_cell.angle_alpha   90.00
_cell.angle_beta   90.00
_cell.angle_gamma   90.00
#
_symmetry.space_group_name_H-M   'P 1'
#
loop_
_entity.id
_entity.type
_entity.pdbx_description
1 polymer ?
#
loop_
_entity_poly.entity_id
_entity_poly.type
_entity_poly.pdbx_seq_one_letter_code
_entity_poly.pdbx_strand_id
1 'polypeptide(L)' 'MGVFDRSEDNQGYRDALTVIQKVYESLIRNPIIKDQFQLVYPIRATYQEEDSAPYYFAGLETNWEVPIPLREDVEHLI' A
#
# COMPACT_ATOMS: atom_id res chain seq x y z
N MET A 1 4.84 -0.04 6.40
CA MET A 1 5.45 1.25 6.80
C MET A 1 5.77 1.18 8.27
N GLY A 2 6.92 1.73 8.68
CA GLY A 2 7.37 1.70 10.08
C GLY A 2 7.72 3.11 10.56
N VAL A 3 7.37 3.42 11.81
CA VAL A 3 7.73 4.65 12.51
C VAL A 3 8.42 4.29 13.81
N PHE A 4 9.47 5.04 14.14
CA PHE A 4 10.15 4.95 15.43
C PHE A 4 9.83 6.19 16.26
N ASP A 5 9.22 6.00 17.43
CA ASP A 5 8.88 7.07 18.36
C ASP A 5 9.31 6.66 19.78
N ARG A 6 10.10 7.52 20.43
CA ARG A 6 10.63 7.30 21.79
C ARG A 6 9.77 7.95 22.87
N SER A 7 8.71 8.67 22.48
CA SER A 7 7.77 9.25 23.42
C SER A 7 7.13 8.17 24.28
N GLU A 8 7.01 8.43 25.59
CA GLU A 8 6.40 7.50 26.55
C GLU A 8 4.85 7.47 26.44
N ASP A 9 4.25 8.31 25.59
CA ASP A 9 2.80 8.40 25.42
C ASP A 9 2.21 7.31 24.51
N ASN A 10 3.06 6.47 23.91
CA ASN A 10 2.70 5.35 23.03
C ASN A 10 1.88 5.78 21.79
N GLN A 11 2.09 6.99 21.26
CA GLN A 11 1.29 7.55 20.17
C GLN A 11 1.91 7.39 18.76
N GLY A 12 3.09 6.80 18.63
CA GLY A 12 3.78 6.68 17.33
C GLY A 12 3.02 5.90 16.24
N TYR A 13 1.99 5.12 16.61
CA TYR A 13 1.10 4.48 15.63
C TYR A 13 0.31 5.50 14.80
N ARG A 14 0.03 6.70 15.34
CA ARG A 14 -0.68 7.77 14.63
C ARG A 14 0.13 8.28 13.46
N ASP A 15 1.44 8.37 13.62
CA ASP A 15 2.34 8.76 12.55
C ASP A 15 2.37 7.70 11.47
N ALA A 16 2.45 6.41 11.84
CA ALA A 16 2.38 5.30 10.88
C ALA A 16 1.07 5.33 10.08
N LEU A 17 -0.07 5.53 10.74
CA LEU A 17 -1.38 5.70 10.11
C LEU A 17 -1.44 6.94 9.21
N THR A 18 -0.85 8.06 9.64
CA THR A 18 -0.81 9.30 8.85
C THR A 18 -0.06 9.11 7.54
N VAL A 19 1.06 8.38 7.57
CA VAL A 19 1.80 8.06 6.34
C VAL A 19 0.96 7.16 5.42
N ILE A 20 0.31 6.11 5.96
CA ILE A 20 -0.57 5.24 5.18
C ILE A 20 -1.68 6.02 4.51
N GLN A 21 -2.34 6.90 5.27
CA GLN A 21 -3.46 7.69 4.79
C GLN A 21 -3.05 8.59 3.61
N LYS A 22 -1.86 9.20 3.67
CA LYS A 22 -1.32 9.99 2.55
C LYS A 22 -1.07 9.14 1.30
N VAL A 23 -0.55 7.92 1.46
CA VAL A 23 -0.37 6.99 0.33
C VAL A 23 -1.73 6.59 -0.25
N TYR A 24 -2.67 6.21 0.61
CA TYR A 24 -4.04 5.87 0.23
C TYR A 24 -4.72 6.98 -0.57
N GLU A 25 -4.67 8.22 -0.09
CA GLU A 25 -5.24 9.38 -0.78
C GLU A 25 -4.55 9.66 -2.12
N SER A 26 -3.22 9.50 -2.20
CA SER A 26 -2.49 9.66 -3.45
C SER A 26 -2.90 8.62 -4.49
N LEU A 27 -3.08 7.37 -4.06
CA LEU A 27 -3.50 6.27 -4.93
C LEU A 27 -4.95 6.44 -5.41
N ILE A 28 -5.86 6.93 -4.56
CA ILE A 28 -7.24 7.22 -5.00
C ILE A 28 -7.30 8.42 -5.93
N ARG A 29 -6.49 9.44 -5.69
CA ARG A 29 -6.43 10.63 -6.56
C ARG A 29 -5.89 10.30 -7.94
N ASN A 30 -4.92 9.38 -8.01
CA ASN A 30 -4.30 8.94 -9.26
C ASN A 30 -4.35 7.39 -9.32
N PRO A 31 -5.52 6.81 -9.62
CA PRO A 31 -5.73 5.36 -9.55
C PRO A 31 -5.08 4.61 -10.72
N ILE A 32 -4.57 5.33 -11.72
CA ILE A 32 -3.85 4.76 -12.86
C ILE A 32 -2.40 5.23 -12.79
N ILE A 33 -1.47 4.29 -12.66
CA ILE A 33 -0.04 4.56 -12.63
C ILE A 33 0.57 4.20 -13.99
N LYS A 34 1.32 5.14 -14.57
CA LYS A 34 2.01 4.99 -15.87
C LYS A 34 1.09 4.52 -17.01
N ASP A 35 -0.18 4.90 -16.96
CA ASP A 35 -1.21 4.52 -17.94
C ASP A 35 -1.35 3.00 -18.14
N GLN A 36 -0.93 2.19 -17.15
CA GLN A 36 -0.81 0.73 -17.27
C GLN A 36 -1.34 -0.02 -16.05
N PHE A 37 -1.09 0.48 -14.85
CA PHE A 37 -1.48 -0.19 -13.61
C PHE A 37 -2.71 0.51 -13.04
N GLN A 38 -3.86 -0.16 -13.07
CA GLN A 38 -5.10 0.39 -12.55
C GLN A 38 -5.39 -0.18 -11.16
N LEU A 39 -5.58 0.70 -10.19
CA LEU A 39 -5.94 0.35 -8.82
C LEU A 39 -7.35 -0.24 -8.76
N VAL A 40 -7.50 -1.35 -8.04
CA VAL A 40 -8.76 -2.09 -7.88
C VAL A 40 -9.14 -2.18 -6.40
N TYR A 41 -10.43 -2.01 -6.11
CA TYR A 41 -10.98 -2.13 -4.77
C TYR A 41 -11.24 -3.61 -4.39
N PRO A 42 -11.18 -3.96 -3.09
CA PRO A 42 -10.94 -3.08 -1.95
C PRO A 42 -9.46 -2.77 -1.74
N ILE A 43 -9.20 -1.61 -1.14
CA ILE A 43 -7.91 -1.26 -0.53
C ILE A 43 -8.08 -1.47 0.97
N ARG A 44 -7.14 -2.15 1.63
CA ARG A 44 -7.23 -2.47 3.06
C ARG A 44 -6.07 -1.84 3.81
N ALA A 45 -6.37 -1.05 4.83
CA ALA A 45 -5.38 -0.56 5.78
C ALA A 45 -5.39 -1.45 7.03
N THR A 46 -4.20 -1.71 7.58
CA THR A 46 -4.01 -2.44 8.84
C THR A 46 -2.94 -1.75 9.67
N TYR A 47 -2.99 -1.90 10.98
CA TYR A 47 -1.96 -1.41 11.90
C TYR A 47 -1.72 -2.45 12.99
N GLN A 48 -0.52 -2.43 13.57
CA GLN A 48 -0.18 -3.30 14.68
C GLN A 48 -0.87 -2.82 15.97
N GLU A 49 -1.59 -3.70 16.64
CA GLU A 49 -2.36 -3.38 17.87
C GLU A 49 -1.63 -3.75 19.17
N GLU A 50 -0.56 -4.53 19.09
CA GLU A 50 0.21 -5.01 20.25
C GLU A 50 1.08 -3.89 20.85
N ASP A 51 1.65 -4.10 22.06
CA ASP A 51 2.54 -3.11 22.68
C ASP A 51 3.82 -2.95 21.85
N SER A 52 3.77 -1.97 20.95
CA SER A 52 4.69 -1.83 19.83
C SER A 52 5.76 -0.79 20.11
N ALA A 53 5.69 -0.07 21.24
CA ALA A 53 6.68 0.95 21.56
C ALA A 53 8.10 0.34 21.59
N PRO A 54 9.11 1.01 21.00
CA PRO A 54 9.06 2.29 20.28
C PRO A 54 8.86 2.17 18.74
N TYR A 55 8.53 0.99 18.21
CA TYR A 55 8.44 0.70 16.77
C TYR A 55 7.01 0.40 16.33
N TYR A 56 6.40 1.30 15.57
CA TYR A 56 5.02 1.19 15.14
C TYR A 56 4.92 0.84 13.67
N PHE A 57 4.05 -0.12 13.34
CA PHE A 57 3.88 -0.59 11.98
C PHE A 57 2.43 -0.45 11.50
N ALA A 58 2.32 -0.11 10.22
CA ALA A 58 1.06 -0.11 9.51
C ALA A 58 1.26 -0.68 8.09
N GLY A 59 0.21 -1.31 7.57
CA GLY A 59 0.16 -1.92 6.24
C GLY A 59 -0.95 -1.34 5.37
N LEU A 60 -0.68 -1.25 4.08
CA LEU A 60 -1.67 -0.93 3.05
C LEU A 60 -1.63 -2.03 2.00
N GLU A 61 -2.73 -2.75 1.85
CA GLU A 61 -2.91 -3.79 0.85
C GLU A 61 -3.75 -3.25 -0.30
N THR A 62 -3.27 -3.44 -1.53
CA THR A 62 -3.87 -2.90 -2.76
C THR A 62 -3.93 -3.98 -3.83
N ASN A 63 -4.99 -3.96 -4.62
CA ASN A 63 -5.13 -4.81 -5.79
C ASN A 63 -4.93 -3.99 -7.07
N TRP A 64 -4.38 -4.62 -8.10
CA TRP A 64 -4.03 -3.96 -9.35
C TRP A 64 -4.44 -4.80 -10.55
N GLU A 65 -5.09 -4.16 -11.52
CA GLU A 65 -5.15 -4.66 -12.88
C GLU A 65 -3.84 -4.27 -13.59
N VAL A 66 -3.20 -5.25 -14.25
CA VAL A 66 -1.88 -5.10 -14.84
C VAL A 66 -1.90 -5.56 -16.30
N PRO A 67 -1.03 -5.03 -17.17
CA PRO A 67 -0.96 -5.49 -18.55
C PRO A 67 -0.64 -6.99 -18.62
N ILE A 68 -1.38 -7.71 -19.45
CA ILE A 68 -1.10 -9.12 -19.72
C ILE A 68 0.10 -9.15 -20.68
N PRO A 69 1.26 -9.72 -20.29
CA PRO A 69 2.35 -9.89 -21.23
C PRO A 69 1.90 -10.85 -22.32
N LEU A 70 1.97 -10.40 -23.58
CA LEU A 70 1.85 -11.30 -24.73
C LEU A 70 2.97 -12.32 -24.63
N ARG A 71 2.63 -13.62 -24.66
CA ARG A 71 3.64 -14.66 -24.75
C ARG A 71 4.13 -14.76 -26.19
N GLU A 72 5.44 -14.75 -26.37
CA GLU A 72 6.10 -14.89 -27.69
C GLU A 72 5.90 -16.30 -28.30
N ASP A 73 5.47 -17.30 -27.53
CA ASP A 73 5.28 -18.69 -27.98
C ASP A 73 3.96 -18.93 -28.76
N VAL A 74 3.05 -17.94 -28.82
CA VAL A 74 1.75 -18.06 -29.50
C VAL A 74 1.78 -17.56 -30.96
N GLU A 75 2.81 -16.82 -31.36
CA GLU A 75 2.93 -16.31 -32.75
C GLU A 75 3.16 -17.41 -33.81
N HIS A 76 3.53 -18.63 -33.40
CA HIS A 76 3.78 -19.74 -34.32
C HIS A 76 2.61 -20.75 -34.44
N LEU A 77 1.45 -20.43 -33.88
CA LEU A 77 0.27 -21.33 -33.87
C LEU A 77 -0.94 -20.83 -34.67
N ILE A 78 -0.79 -19.75 -35.45
CA ILE A 78 -1.86 -19.18 -36.30
C ILE A 78 -1.46 -19.23 -37.78
#